data_AF-A0AAD7LQ86-F1
#
_entry.id   AF-A0AAD7LQ86-F1
#
_cell.length_a   1.000
_cell.length_b   1.000
_cell.length_c   1.000
_cell.angle_alpha   90.00
_cell.angle_beta   90.00
_cell.angle_gamma   90.00
#
_symmetry.space_group_name_H-M   'P 1'
#
loop_
_entity.id
_entity.type
_entity.pdbx_description
1 polymer ?
#
loop_
_entity_poly.entity_id
_entity_poly.type
_entity_poly.pdbx_seq_one_letter_code
_entity_poly.pdbx_strand_id
1 'polypeptide(L)'
;MVLNAAWNVSIPLASENALPCYDREGYNKILENAKPLNDLDGRHFSAFTYLRLSPMFMEKDNFVEFGKFVNRMQGEAVSDLQDNPNRRDTKLEGTDTNLGGREKVETIYRHLTNL
;
A
#
# COMPACT_ATOMS: atom_id res chain seq x y z
N MET A 1 -19.80 -10.55 -6.73
CA MET A 1 -20.59 -11.77 -6.44
C MET A 1 -19.75 -12.92 -5.89
N VAL A 2 -18.47 -13.07 -6.28
CA VAL A 2 -17.60 -14.17 -5.79
C VAL A 2 -17.11 -13.99 -4.35
N LEU A 3 -16.64 -12.78 -3.98
CA LEU A 3 -16.03 -12.53 -2.66
C LEU A 3 -16.99 -12.81 -1.49
N ASN A 4 -18.20 -12.24 -1.54
CA ASN A 4 -19.23 -12.44 -0.52
C ASN A 4 -19.62 -13.91 -0.37
N ALA A 5 -19.66 -14.68 -1.46
CA ALA A 5 -20.00 -16.10 -1.39
C ALA A 5 -18.93 -16.89 -0.62
N ALA A 6 -17.65 -16.66 -0.90
CA ALA A 6 -16.55 -17.32 -0.18
C ALA A 6 -16.48 -16.90 1.29
N TRP A 7 -16.66 -15.61 1.58
CA TRP A 7 -16.70 -15.11 2.96
C TRP A 7 -17.87 -15.69 3.77
N ASN A 8 -19.05 -15.85 3.17
CA ASN A 8 -20.23 -16.44 3.83
C ASN A 8 -20.01 -17.90 4.27
N VAL A 9 -19.06 -18.60 3.63
CA VAL A 9 -18.66 -19.97 4.01
C VAL A 9 -17.26 -20.01 4.63
N SER A 10 -16.77 -18.86 5.11
CA SER A 10 -15.50 -18.71 5.83
C SER A 10 -14.27 -19.24 5.09
N ILE A 11 -14.27 -19.14 3.75
CA ILE A 11 -13.11 -19.53 2.94
C ILE A 11 -12.10 -18.35 2.88
N PRO A 12 -10.82 -18.58 3.22
CA PRO A 12 -9.74 -17.61 3.02
C PRO A 12 -9.61 -17.24 1.54
N LEU A 13 -9.50 -15.94 1.26
CA LEU A 13 -9.39 -15.41 -0.11
C LEU A 13 -8.05 -14.76 -0.35
N ALA A 14 -7.43 -15.12 -1.47
CA ALA A 14 -6.32 -14.39 -2.06
C ALA A 14 -6.77 -13.72 -3.36
N SER A 15 -6.18 -12.59 -3.71
CA SER A 15 -6.52 -11.85 -4.93
C SER A 15 -5.29 -11.23 -5.59
N GLU A 16 -5.49 -10.62 -6.75
CA GLU A 16 -4.48 -9.92 -7.56
C GLU A 16 -5.12 -8.77 -8.33
N ASN A 17 -4.29 -7.85 -8.86
CA ASN A 17 -4.77 -6.80 -9.76
C ASN A 17 -4.90 -7.32 -11.20
N ALA A 18 -6.00 -6.96 -11.86
CA ALA A 18 -6.27 -7.37 -13.24
C ALA A 18 -5.43 -6.59 -14.28
N LEU A 19 -5.13 -5.32 -14.01
CA LEU A 19 -4.34 -4.43 -14.87
C LEU A 19 -3.26 -3.73 -14.04
N PRO A 20 -2.11 -3.35 -14.63
CA PRO A 20 -1.09 -2.56 -13.95
C PRO A 20 -1.67 -1.22 -13.47
N CYS A 21 -1.43 -0.85 -12.21
CA CYS A 21 -1.78 0.46 -11.66
C CYS A 21 -0.72 0.92 -10.65
N TYR A 22 -0.19 2.12 -10.86
CA TYR A 22 0.90 2.64 -10.02
C TYR A 22 0.50 3.87 -9.21
N ASP A 23 -0.75 4.30 -9.35
CA ASP A 23 -1.28 5.51 -8.75
C ASP A 23 -2.11 5.22 -7.50
N ARG A 24 -2.32 6.28 -6.72
CA ARG A 24 -3.11 6.24 -5.49
C ARG A 24 -4.53 5.72 -5.73
N GLU A 25 -5.17 6.09 -6.85
CA GLU A 25 -6.54 5.69 -7.13
C GLU A 25 -6.66 4.18 -7.39
N GLY A 26 -5.75 3.61 -8.18
CA GLY A 26 -5.70 2.16 -8.41
C GLY A 26 -5.48 1.38 -7.13
N TYR A 27 -4.52 1.81 -6.30
CA TYR A 27 -4.27 1.18 -5.00
C TYR A 27 -5.46 1.28 -4.03
N ASN A 28 -6.17 2.41 -4.02
CA ASN A 28 -7.35 2.57 -3.17
C ASN A 28 -8.48 1.60 -3.57
N LYS A 29 -8.70 1.38 -4.87
CA LYS A 29 -9.69 0.40 -5.35
C LYS A 29 -9.35 -1.02 -4.92
N ILE A 30 -8.06 -1.36 -4.85
CA ILE A 30 -7.62 -2.65 -4.32
C ILE A 30 -7.90 -2.73 -2.80
N LEU A 31 -7.52 -1.69 -2.05
CA LEU A 31 -7.73 -1.61 -0.60
C LEU A 31 -9.21 -1.73 -0.21
N GLU A 32 -10.11 -1.08 -0.93
CA GLU A 32 -11.56 -1.15 -0.72
C GLU A 32 -12.10 -2.58 -0.74
N ASN A 33 -11.54 -3.43 -1.62
CA ASN A 33 -11.92 -4.83 -1.72
C ASN A 33 -11.18 -5.72 -0.72
N ALA A 34 -9.91 -5.41 -0.45
CA ALA A 34 -9.05 -6.23 0.39
C ALA A 34 -9.31 -6.07 1.88
N LYS A 35 -9.68 -4.87 2.33
CA LYS A 35 -9.96 -4.54 3.73
C LYS A 35 -10.97 -3.39 3.80
N PRO A 36 -12.27 -3.69 3.70
CA PRO A 36 -13.33 -2.68 3.74
C PRO A 36 -13.26 -1.87 5.05
N LEU A 37 -13.41 -0.54 4.96
CA LEU A 37 -13.19 0.36 6.10
C LEU A 37 -14.14 0.10 7.30
N ASN A 38 -15.35 -0.39 7.02
CA ASN A 38 -16.42 -0.65 8.00
C ASN A 38 -16.70 -2.14 8.13
N ASP A 39 -15.65 -2.95 8.16
CA ASP A 39 -15.77 -4.40 8.14
C ASP A 39 -16.13 -4.98 9.52
N LEU A 40 -17.41 -4.90 9.88
CA LEU A 40 -17.98 -5.54 11.08
C LEU A 40 -17.92 -7.08 11.01
N ASP A 41 -17.79 -7.63 9.80
CA ASP A 41 -17.86 -9.07 9.53
C ASP A 41 -16.47 -9.72 9.33
N GLY A 42 -15.38 -8.95 9.47
CA GLY A 42 -14.01 -9.44 9.31
C GLY A 42 -13.68 -9.95 7.89
N ARG A 43 -14.43 -9.53 6.87
CA ARG A 43 -14.17 -9.75 5.44
C ARG A 43 -12.92 -9.02 4.95
N HIS A 44 -11.77 -9.68 5.08
CA HIS A 44 -10.52 -9.25 4.49
C HIS A 44 -9.88 -10.35 3.63
N PHE A 45 -8.97 -9.95 2.73
CA PHE A 45 -8.12 -10.90 2.01
C PHE A 45 -7.05 -11.46 2.94
N SER A 46 -6.80 -12.76 2.83
CA SER A 46 -5.70 -13.42 3.50
C SER A 46 -4.36 -13.16 2.81
N ALA A 47 -4.38 -12.91 1.51
CA ALA A 47 -3.20 -12.54 0.73
C ALA A 47 -3.56 -11.70 -0.50
N PHE A 48 -2.60 -10.92 -0.99
CA PHE A 48 -2.72 -10.20 -2.26
C PHE A 48 -1.42 -10.31 -3.05
N THR A 49 -1.52 -10.68 -4.32
CA THR A 49 -0.39 -10.75 -5.24
C THR A 49 -0.45 -9.56 -6.18
N TYR A 50 0.54 -8.66 -6.10
CA TYR A 50 0.63 -7.55 -7.04
C TYR A 50 1.39 -7.97 -8.31
N LEU A 51 0.77 -7.78 -9.47
CA LEU A 51 1.25 -8.14 -10.79
C LEU A 51 1.53 -6.87 -11.61
N ARG A 52 2.73 -6.63 -12.15
CA ARG A 52 3.97 -7.42 -12.09
C ARG A 52 5.15 -6.48 -11.86
N LEU A 53 6.22 -7.02 -11.27
CA LEU A 53 7.50 -6.34 -11.20
C LEU A 53 7.95 -5.97 -12.62
N SER A 54 8.26 -4.70 -12.83
CA SER A 54 8.68 -4.14 -14.11
C SER A 54 9.58 -2.92 -13.89
N PRO A 55 10.37 -2.49 -14.90
CA PRO A 55 11.16 -1.26 -14.78
C PRO A 55 10.32 -0.04 -14.42
N MET A 56 9.11 0.09 -14.98
CA MET A 56 8.18 1.17 -14.67
C MET A 56 7.68 1.11 -13.22
N PHE A 57 7.38 -0.09 -12.71
CA PHE A 57 7.04 -0.27 -11.30
C PHE A 57 8.19 0.14 -10.37
N MET A 58 9.42 -0.09 -10.82
CA MET A 58 10.65 0.26 -10.12
C MET A 58 11.07 1.72 -10.37
N GLU A 59 10.21 2.59 -10.88
CA GLU A 59 10.45 4.03 -10.83
C GLU A 59 10.21 4.54 -9.40
N LYS A 60 11.03 5.50 -8.95
CA LYS A 60 11.02 5.99 -7.56
C LYS A 60 9.62 6.34 -7.05
N ASP A 61 8.87 7.13 -7.80
CA ASP A 61 7.55 7.62 -7.36
C ASP A 61 6.53 6.47 -7.29
N ASN A 62 6.57 5.55 -8.26
CA ASN A 62 5.71 4.37 -8.29
C ASN A 62 6.03 3.43 -7.11
N PHE A 63 7.31 3.24 -6.78
CA PHE A 63 7.73 2.41 -5.68
C PHE A 63 7.39 3.02 -4.31
N VAL A 64 7.45 4.35 -4.18
CA VAL A 64 7.00 5.07 -2.98
C VAL A 64 5.50 4.92 -2.76
N GLU A 65 4.68 5.08 -3.81
CA GLU A 65 3.23 4.84 -3.72
C GLU A 65 2.91 3.38 -3.40
N PHE A 66 3.65 2.43 -3.99
CA PHE A 66 3.52 1.02 -3.64
C PHE A 66 3.83 0.76 -2.16
N GLY A 67 4.86 1.39 -1.59
CA GLY A 67 5.15 1.31 -0.15
C GLY A 67 3.99 1.80 0.73
N LYS A 68 3.35 2.92 0.34
CA LYS A 68 2.14 3.41 1.03
C LYS A 68 1.00 2.42 0.93
N PHE A 69 0.81 1.79 -0.23
CA PHE A 69 -0.18 0.75 -0.43
C PHE A 69 0.06 -0.46 0.48
N VAL A 70 1.31 -0.95 0.57
CA VAL A 70 1.68 -2.08 1.45
C VAL A 70 1.39 -1.77 2.92
N ASN A 71 1.79 -0.58 3.40
CA ASN A 71 1.53 -0.17 4.78
C ASN A 71 0.02 -0.14 5.07
N ARG A 72 -0.79 0.41 4.16
CA ARG A 72 -2.27 0.43 4.29
C ARG A 72 -2.87 -0.99 4.27
N MET A 73 -2.38 -1.89 3.40
CA MET A 73 -2.81 -3.29 3.35
C MET A 73 -2.53 -4.03 4.67
N GLN A 74 -1.41 -3.73 5.32
CA GLN A 74 -1.04 -4.28 6.64
C GLN A 74 -1.84 -3.66 7.79
N GLY A 75 -2.62 -2.61 7.54
CA GLY A 75 -3.38 -1.90 8.57
C GLY A 75 -2.55 -0.87 9.34
N GLU A 76 -1.38 -0.49 8.83
CA GLU A 76 -0.66 0.66 9.38
C GLU A 76 -1.36 1.95 8.98
N ALA A 77 -1.59 2.82 9.97
CA ALA A 77 -2.09 4.16 9.72
C ALA A 77 -1.00 4.96 9.00
N VAL A 78 -1.05 4.99 7.67
CA VAL A 78 -0.26 5.94 6.90
C VAL A 78 -0.89 7.30 7.15
N SER A 79 -0.29 8.08 8.04
CA SER A 79 -0.53 9.52 8.10
C SER A 79 -0.30 10.03 6.69
N ASP A 80 -1.38 10.34 5.98
CA ASP A 80 -1.30 11.01 4.70
C ASP A 80 -0.42 12.24 4.96
N LEU A 81 0.82 12.20 4.45
CA LEU A 81 1.62 13.40 4.33
C LEU A 81 0.83 14.28 3.36
N GLN A 82 -0.07 15.08 3.92
CA GLN A 82 -0.61 16.22 3.25
C GLN A 82 0.62 17.04 2.86
N ASP A 83 1.02 16.94 1.61
CA ASP A 83 1.83 17.96 0.94
C ASP A 83 1.00 19.24 1.00
N ASN A 84 1.11 19.94 2.11
CA ASN A 84 0.57 21.27 2.27
C ASN A 84 1.65 22.22 1.74
N PRO A 85 1.46 22.87 0.57
CA PRO A 85 2.47 23.72 -0.05
C PRO A 85 2.75 25.02 0.73
N ASN A 86 2.19 25.19 1.94
CA ASN A 86 2.23 26.43 2.69
C ASN A 86 2.82 26.34 4.11
N ARG A 87 3.51 25.26 4.48
CA ARG A 87 4.23 25.22 5.77
C ARG A 87 5.56 25.98 5.68
N ARG A 88 5.54 27.25 6.08
CA ARG A 88 6.76 27.97 6.51
C ARG A 88 7.28 27.34 7.80
N ASP A 89 8.59 27.19 7.85
CA ASP A 89 9.35 26.51 8.89
C ASP A 89 8.91 26.90 10.30
N THR A 90 8.31 25.95 11.01
CA THR A 90 8.34 25.95 12.46
C THR A 90 8.88 24.60 12.90
N LYS A 91 10.15 24.66 13.30
CA LYS A 91 10.94 23.61 13.94
C LYS A 91 10.10 22.99 15.08
N LEU A 92 9.60 21.79 14.86
CA LEU A 92 9.10 20.92 15.93
C LEU A 92 10.01 19.70 15.99
N GLU A 93 10.60 19.53 17.16
CA GLU A 93 11.47 18.43 17.57
C GLU A 93 10.83 17.08 17.27
N GLY A 94 11.64 16.19 16.68
CA GLY A 94 11.19 14.95 16.09
C GLY A 94 10.79 13.88 17.10
N THR A 95 9.75 13.13 16.75
CA THR A 95 9.62 11.73 17.11
C THR A 95 9.61 10.90 15.83
N ASP A 96 10.78 10.35 15.52
CA ASP A 96 11.03 9.43 14.43
C ASP A 96 10.20 8.16 14.58
N THR A 97 9.11 8.05 13.82
CA THR A 97 8.36 6.79 13.71
C THR A 97 8.17 6.31 12.27
N ASN A 98 8.69 7.01 11.26
CA ASN A 98 8.57 6.59 9.85
C ASN A 98 9.89 6.51 9.06
N LEU A 99 11.03 6.91 9.64
CA LEU A 99 12.34 6.78 8.99
C LEU A 99 12.66 5.32 8.61
N GLY A 100 12.33 4.38 9.49
CA GLY A 100 12.61 2.96 9.27
C GLY A 100 11.83 2.35 8.10
N GLY A 101 10.67 2.89 7.73
CA GLY A 101 9.93 2.45 6.54
C GLY A 101 10.56 2.94 5.25
N ARG A 102 10.88 4.25 5.20
CA ARG A 102 11.54 4.87 4.04
C ARG A 102 12.92 4.30 3.76
N GLU A 103 13.71 4.06 4.80
CA GLU A 103 15.07 3.52 4.65
C GLU A 103 15.06 2.09 4.10
N LYS A 104 14.08 1.26 4.52
CA LYS A 104 13.90 -0.10 3.98
C LYS A 104 13.52 -0.08 2.50
N VAL A 105 12.61 0.81 2.09
CA VAL A 105 12.20 1.00 0.70
C VAL A 105 13.39 1.40 -0.18
N GLU A 106 14.17 2.40 0.24
CA GLU A 106 15.38 2.83 -0.47
C GLU A 106 16.46 1.75 -0.54
N THR A 107 16.57 0.90 0.48
CA THR A 107 17.51 -0.22 0.50
C THR A 107 17.12 -1.32 -0.47
N ILE A 108 15.83 -1.67 -0.53
CA ILE A 108 15.28 -2.66 -1.47
C ILE A 108 15.43 -2.15 -2.91
N TYR A 109 15.08 -0.89 -3.15
CA TYR A 109 15.23 -0.24 -4.45
C TYR A 109 16.68 -0.33 -4.94
N ARG A 110 17.65 0.07 -4.11
CA ARG A 110 19.08 0.01 -4.45
C ARG A 110 19.58 -1.40 -4.73
N HIS A 111 19.10 -2.43 -4.02
CA HIS A 111 19.50 -3.80 -4.30
C HIS A 111 18.96 -4.30 -5.64
N LEU A 112 17.75 -3.90 -6.00
CA LEU A 112 17.09 -4.37 -7.22
C LEU A 112 17.53 -3.63 -8.48
N THR A 113 18.01 -2.38 -8.38
CA THR A 113 18.48 -1.59 -9.54
C THR A 113 19.97 -1.75 -9.85
N ASN A 114 20.74 -2.42 -8.99
CA ASN A 114 22.17 -2.70 -9.18
C ASN A 114 22.46 -4.12 -9.72
N LEU A 115 21.43 -4.82 -10.21
CA LEU A 115 21.49 -6.07 -10.96
C LEU A 115 21.33 -5.78 -12.46
#